data_AF-K0K1C7-F1
#
_entry.id   AF-K0K1C7-F1
#
_cell.length_a   1.000
_cell.length_b   1.000
_cell.length_c   1.000
_cell.angle_alpha   90.00
_cell.angle_beta   90.00
_cell.angle_gamma   90.00
#
_symmetry.space_group_name_H-M   'P 1'
#
loop_
_entity.id
_entity.type
_entity.pdbx_description
1 polymer ?
#
loop_
_entity_poly.entity_id
_entity_poly.type
_entity_poly.pdbx_seq_one_letter_code
_entity_poly.pdbx_strand_id
1 'polypeptide(L)'
;MHATRDPVVVVGAGPCGLAMAAKLLQRGIEVRLFDASPEPATGSRAIMLWPPAQDVLADLDVLHEARAIAFRPRALSYLSDGRPLARIRLRPPLDALLLPQERTDELLAGAVTRLGGKVEHGVRVLGVRQHEDGLTVHIADQTGQESRVEASWLIGADGVHSTVRESLGIDFAGSRMPGRFALAEARLRGTVDRPDDVSYHLTASGVLLIAPMPGGTFRIAGDIAPDRELEPGVVDELLERGPAELRVRELKSLTTFSSAERMAGRMRLGRCFLVGDAAHTHSPFGGQGLNLGLHDVRNLAWKLAGVLDGTFGDALLDTYDVERRAAARFATRLTGTLMRAALSRSRWKRPRGALVRCAHHLGILQRWYAPVVAGRRTRHPSVHPGPTNRFAGLPAPPWALEGNTVPDRFRLVTTGPAERSALSTRAAALADRRATLVDHHHLRRLTRGFLLVRPDGYVAIAGGPHVLDGVDRYLTDLEDTGGNHQT
;
A
#
# COMPACT_ATOMS: atom_id res chain seq x y z
N MET A 1 6.77 -18.58 33.15
CA MET A 1 5.69 -19.29 32.44
C MET A 1 4.87 -18.24 31.70
N HIS A 2 5.13 -18.02 30.40
CA HIS A 2 4.23 -17.19 29.59
C HIS A 2 2.97 -18.01 29.37
N ALA A 3 1.81 -17.55 29.84
CA ALA A 3 0.54 -18.10 29.37
C ALA A 3 0.60 -18.03 27.84
N THR A 4 0.48 -19.18 27.18
CA THR A 4 0.42 -19.27 25.72
C THR A 4 -0.80 -18.48 25.28
N ARG A 5 -0.59 -17.23 24.87
CA ARG A 5 -1.64 -16.39 24.28
C ARG A 5 -2.04 -17.02 22.96
N ASP A 6 -3.33 -17.12 22.71
CA ASP A 6 -3.85 -17.62 21.44
C ASP A 6 -3.23 -16.84 20.26
N PRO A 7 -2.93 -17.52 19.14
CA PRO A 7 -2.22 -16.92 18.02
C PRO A 7 -3.02 -15.79 17.38
N VAL A 8 -2.32 -14.95 16.62
CA VAL A 8 -2.97 -14.06 15.65
C VAL A 8 -3.27 -14.84 14.38
N VAL A 9 -4.51 -14.80 13.91
CA VAL A 9 -4.91 -15.44 12.65
C VAL A 9 -4.87 -14.43 11.52
N VAL A 10 -4.20 -14.78 10.42
CA VAL A 10 -4.27 -14.04 9.16
C VAL A 10 -4.96 -14.93 8.13
N VAL A 11 -5.97 -14.39 7.44
CA VAL A 11 -6.78 -15.13 6.46
C VAL A 11 -6.48 -14.60 5.07
N GLY A 12 -5.97 -15.45 4.19
CA GLY A 12 -5.54 -15.13 2.82
C GLY A 12 -4.04 -14.86 2.73
N ALA A 13 -3.30 -15.70 2.02
CA ALA A 13 -1.87 -15.58 1.71
C ALA A 13 -1.62 -14.85 0.39
N GLY A 14 -2.44 -13.84 0.07
CA GLY A 14 -2.06 -12.81 -0.88
C GLY A 14 -0.98 -11.88 -0.32
N PRO A 15 -0.50 -10.90 -1.08
CA PRO A 15 0.62 -10.04 -0.68
C PRO A 15 0.39 -9.32 0.65
N CYS A 16 -0.83 -8.88 0.93
CA CYS A 16 -1.15 -8.18 2.18
C CYS A 16 -1.12 -9.13 3.39
N GLY A 17 -1.62 -10.36 3.23
CA GLY A 17 -1.60 -11.35 4.31
C GLY A 17 -0.21 -11.89 4.58
N LEU A 18 0.56 -12.19 3.52
CA LEU A 18 1.97 -12.57 3.63
C LEU A 18 2.80 -11.47 4.31
N ALA A 19 2.65 -10.21 3.88
CA ALA A 19 3.33 -9.10 4.51
C ALA A 19 2.90 -8.89 5.97
N MET A 20 1.62 -9.02 6.29
CA MET A 20 1.13 -8.91 7.66
C MET A 20 1.71 -10.00 8.56
N ALA A 21 1.63 -11.26 8.13
CA ALA A 21 2.18 -12.39 8.86
C ALA A 21 3.69 -12.20 9.10
N ALA A 22 4.45 -11.85 8.06
CA ALA A 22 5.88 -11.60 8.19
C ALA A 22 6.18 -10.43 9.17
N LYS A 23 5.42 -9.33 9.11
CA LYS A 23 5.63 -8.20 10.03
C LYS A 23 5.33 -8.58 11.49
N LEU A 24 4.31 -9.39 11.74
CA LEU A 24 3.99 -9.85 13.10
C LEU A 24 5.03 -10.87 13.60
N LEU A 25 5.43 -11.83 12.77
CA LEU A 25 6.47 -12.82 13.10
C LEU A 25 7.83 -12.15 13.38
N GLN A 26 8.18 -11.09 12.62
CA GLN A 26 9.38 -10.28 12.88
C GLN A 26 9.40 -9.67 14.29
N ARG A 27 8.23 -9.48 14.90
CA ARG A 27 8.06 -8.95 16.27
C ARG A 27 7.85 -10.05 17.31
N GLY A 28 8.08 -11.32 16.94
CA GLY A 28 7.94 -12.46 17.83
C GLY A 28 6.49 -12.85 18.15
N ILE A 29 5.52 -12.34 17.38
CA ILE A 29 4.10 -12.66 17.57
C ILE A 29 3.79 -13.96 16.82
N GLU A 30 3.16 -14.91 17.50
CA GLU A 30 2.71 -16.16 16.90
C GLU A 30 1.57 -15.91 15.90
N VAL A 31 1.74 -16.41 14.67
CA VAL A 31 0.79 -16.23 13.58
C VAL A 31 0.41 -17.56 12.95
N ARG A 32 -0.90 -17.76 12.74
CA ARG A 32 -1.42 -18.77 11.82
C ARG A 32 -1.94 -18.10 10.57
N LEU A 33 -1.36 -18.44 9.42
CA LEU A 33 -1.71 -17.87 8.12
C LEU A 33 -2.42 -18.93 7.27
N PHE A 34 -3.72 -18.77 7.07
CA PHE A 34 -4.54 -19.68 6.26
C PHE A 34 -4.71 -19.17 4.85
N ASP A 35 -4.66 -20.05 3.86
CA ASP A 35 -5.07 -19.75 2.49
C ASP A 35 -5.93 -20.87 1.92
N ALA A 36 -7.05 -20.49 1.29
CA ALA A 36 -7.99 -21.45 0.73
C ALA A 36 -7.46 -22.16 -0.53
N SER A 37 -6.48 -21.57 -1.23
CA SER A 37 -5.84 -22.18 -2.39
C SER A 37 -4.79 -23.19 -1.93
N PRO A 38 -4.77 -24.40 -2.54
CA PRO A 38 -3.78 -25.43 -2.22
C PRO A 38 -2.37 -25.08 -2.69
N GLU A 39 -2.26 -24.15 -3.64
CA GLU A 39 -1.00 -23.67 -4.22
C GLU A 39 -1.00 -22.14 -4.31
N PRO A 40 0.18 -21.50 -4.29
CA PRO A 40 0.32 -20.07 -4.52
C PRO A 40 -0.30 -19.64 -5.87
N ALA A 41 -0.88 -18.43 -5.89
CA ALA A 41 -1.45 -17.88 -7.11
C ALA A 41 -0.36 -17.62 -8.17
N THR A 42 -0.61 -18.05 -9.41
CA THR A 42 0.26 -17.78 -10.56
C THR A 42 -0.24 -16.59 -11.37
N GLY A 43 0.69 -15.86 -12.00
CA GLY A 43 0.38 -14.70 -12.81
C GLY A 43 0.24 -13.40 -12.01
N SER A 44 0.12 -12.29 -12.74
CA SER A 44 0.32 -10.96 -12.16
C SER A 44 -0.82 -10.00 -12.47
N ARG A 45 -1.59 -9.63 -11.43
CA ARG A 45 -2.63 -8.58 -11.53
C ARG A 45 -2.03 -7.18 -11.36
N ALA A 46 -1.12 -7.02 -10.40
CA ALA A 46 -0.39 -5.78 -10.16
C ALA A 46 1.09 -5.90 -10.57
N ILE A 47 1.67 -4.83 -11.10
CA ILE A 47 3.11 -4.79 -11.47
C ILE A 47 3.88 -3.66 -10.83
N MET A 48 3.23 -2.57 -10.41
CA MET A 48 3.93 -1.36 -10.01
C MET A 48 3.97 -1.24 -8.49
N LEU A 49 5.17 -1.14 -7.93
CA LEU A 49 5.42 -0.84 -6.52
C LEU A 49 5.98 0.57 -6.37
N TRP A 50 5.18 1.46 -5.78
CA TRP A 50 5.59 2.80 -5.42
C TRP A 50 6.47 2.79 -4.15
N PRO A 51 7.34 3.79 -3.96
CA PRO A 51 8.30 3.81 -2.86
C PRO A 51 7.68 3.54 -1.47
N PRO A 52 6.52 4.12 -1.08
CA PRO A 52 5.98 3.82 0.24
C PRO A 52 5.52 2.36 0.44
N ALA A 53 5.22 1.62 -0.64
CA ALA A 53 4.96 0.18 -0.56
C ALA A 53 6.27 -0.63 -0.56
N GLN A 54 7.30 -0.15 -1.26
CA GLN A 54 8.65 -0.72 -1.20
C GLN A 54 9.22 -0.67 0.23
N ASP A 55 8.82 0.31 1.03
CA ASP A 55 9.24 0.38 2.42
C ASP A 55 8.78 -0.84 3.24
N VAL A 56 7.66 -1.49 2.90
CA VAL A 56 7.26 -2.76 3.56
C VAL A 56 8.23 -3.88 3.21
N LEU A 57 8.70 -3.92 1.96
CA LEU A 57 9.74 -4.86 1.55
C LEU A 57 11.08 -4.53 2.21
N ALA A 58 11.36 -3.25 2.49
CA ALA A 58 12.56 -2.83 3.21
C ALA A 58 12.49 -3.25 4.68
N ASP A 59 11.34 -3.02 5.32
CA ASP A 59 11.08 -3.44 6.70
C ASP A 59 11.24 -4.95 6.88
N LEU A 60 11.04 -5.75 5.82
CA LEU A 60 11.15 -7.23 5.82
C LEU A 60 12.45 -7.75 5.18
N ASP A 61 13.42 -6.88 4.92
CA ASP A 61 14.73 -7.20 4.35
C ASP A 61 14.69 -7.90 2.98
N VAL A 62 13.62 -7.72 2.20
CA VAL A 62 13.45 -8.30 0.85
C VAL A 62 13.51 -7.27 -0.27
N LEU A 63 13.61 -5.97 0.05
CA LEU A 63 13.67 -4.92 -0.97
C LEU A 63 14.92 -5.03 -1.87
N HIS A 64 16.05 -5.47 -1.34
CA HIS A 64 17.27 -5.63 -2.15
C HIS A 64 17.08 -6.69 -3.25
N GLU A 65 16.53 -7.84 -2.88
CA GLU A 65 16.22 -8.93 -3.80
C GLU A 65 15.13 -8.50 -4.81
N ALA A 66 14.05 -7.86 -4.33
CA ALA A 66 13.02 -7.28 -5.18
C ALA A 66 13.61 -6.34 -6.24
N ARG A 67 14.55 -5.48 -5.84
CA ARG A 67 15.24 -4.54 -6.73
C ARG A 67 16.15 -5.22 -7.74
N ALA A 68 16.65 -6.42 -7.47
CA ALA A 68 17.51 -7.17 -8.38
C ALA A 68 16.70 -7.83 -9.51
N ILE A 69 15.47 -8.26 -9.21
CA ILE A 69 14.61 -8.96 -10.17
C ILE A 69 13.55 -8.06 -10.83
N ALA A 70 13.28 -6.87 -10.28
CA ALA A 70 12.34 -5.90 -10.85
C ALA A 70 12.94 -5.09 -12.01
N PHE A 71 12.06 -4.59 -12.88
CA PHE A 71 12.43 -3.55 -13.84
C PHE A 71 12.30 -2.17 -13.21
N ARG A 72 13.24 -1.25 -13.48
CA ARG A 72 13.22 0.12 -12.97
C ARG A 72 12.83 1.10 -14.07
N PRO A 73 11.55 1.52 -14.16
CA PRO A 73 11.11 2.42 -15.20
C PRO A 73 11.75 3.81 -15.04
N ARG A 74 12.13 4.43 -16.15
CA ARG A 74 12.76 5.76 -16.15
C ARG A 74 11.75 6.89 -15.98
N ALA A 75 10.54 6.71 -16.50
CA ALA A 75 9.47 7.70 -16.44
C ALA A 75 8.08 7.09 -16.66
N LEU A 76 7.05 7.85 -16.27
CA LEU A 76 5.70 7.71 -16.83
C LEU A 76 5.56 8.66 -18.02
N SER A 77 5.30 8.11 -19.20
CA SER A 77 5.07 8.86 -20.43
C SER A 77 3.58 8.85 -20.77
N TYR A 78 2.98 10.04 -20.91
CA TYR A 78 1.59 10.20 -21.31
C TYR A 78 1.56 10.75 -22.74
N LEU A 79 0.80 10.08 -23.61
CA LEU A 79 0.63 10.43 -25.01
C LEU A 79 -0.86 10.56 -25.33
N SER A 80 -1.19 11.38 -26.33
CA SER A 80 -2.54 11.46 -26.90
C SER A 80 -2.44 11.36 -28.41
N ASP A 81 -3.03 10.32 -28.99
CA ASP A 81 -3.01 10.04 -30.43
C ASP A 81 -1.58 10.14 -31.02
N GLY A 82 -0.62 9.46 -30.36
CA GLY A 82 0.81 9.45 -30.72
C GLY A 82 1.60 10.71 -30.31
N ARG A 83 0.94 11.79 -29.88
CA ARG A 83 1.63 13.05 -29.51
C ARG A 83 1.99 13.06 -28.02
N PRO A 84 3.23 13.38 -27.63
CA PRO A 84 3.61 13.51 -26.22
C PRO A 84 2.78 14.59 -25.49
N LEU A 85 2.27 14.25 -24.30
CA LEU A 85 1.61 15.19 -23.39
C LEU A 85 2.49 15.52 -22.18
N ALA A 86 3.08 14.50 -21.57
CA ALA A 86 3.91 14.66 -20.38
C ALA A 86 4.87 13.50 -20.23
N ARG A 87 6.04 13.77 -19.65
CA ARG A 87 6.99 12.75 -19.21
C ARG A 87 7.42 13.02 -17.78
N ILE A 88 7.02 12.16 -16.87
CA ILE A 88 7.27 12.30 -15.43
C ILE A 88 8.42 11.37 -15.06
N ARG A 89 9.55 11.92 -14.64
CA ARG A 89 10.74 11.12 -14.31
C ARG A 89 10.52 10.38 -12.99
N LEU A 90 10.83 9.09 -13.00
CA LEU A 90 10.80 8.20 -11.84
C LEU A 90 12.22 8.06 -11.30
N ARG A 91 12.64 9.04 -10.51
CA ARG A 91 13.93 9.07 -9.82
C ARG A 91 13.65 9.28 -8.34
N PRO A 92 14.59 8.95 -7.43
CA PRO A 92 14.41 9.23 -6.01
C PRO A 92 13.89 10.65 -5.77
N PRO A 93 12.82 10.82 -4.99
CA PRO A 93 12.17 9.83 -4.12
C PRO A 93 10.96 9.08 -4.76
N LEU A 94 10.82 9.08 -6.09
CA LEU A 94 9.70 8.49 -6.86
C LEU A 94 10.11 7.27 -7.69
N ASP A 95 11.23 6.65 -7.37
CA ASP A 95 11.75 5.45 -8.02
C ASP A 95 10.82 4.25 -7.78
N ALA A 96 9.89 4.03 -8.71
CA ALA A 96 9.00 2.86 -8.70
C ALA A 96 9.73 1.60 -9.17
N LEU A 97 9.20 0.43 -8.81
CA LEU A 97 9.60 -0.86 -9.35
C LEU A 97 8.47 -1.45 -10.18
N LEU A 98 8.81 -2.09 -11.29
CA LEU A 98 7.91 -2.95 -12.05
C LEU A 98 8.29 -4.41 -11.73
N LEU A 99 7.57 -4.98 -10.78
CA LEU A 99 7.75 -6.33 -10.25
C LEU A 99 6.42 -7.08 -10.39
N PRO A 100 6.35 -8.21 -11.11
CA PRO A 100 5.15 -9.02 -11.15
C PRO A 100 4.68 -9.37 -9.72
N GLN A 101 3.37 -9.33 -9.48
CA GLN A 101 2.83 -9.62 -8.15
C GLN A 101 3.26 -11.00 -7.63
N GLU A 102 3.26 -12.03 -8.48
CA GLU A 102 3.77 -13.38 -8.14
C GLU A 102 5.17 -13.33 -7.51
N ARG A 103 6.09 -12.52 -8.06
CA ARG A 103 7.44 -12.35 -7.50
C ARG A 103 7.43 -11.59 -6.17
N THR A 104 6.48 -10.68 -5.98
CA THR A 104 6.28 -10.02 -4.68
C THR A 104 5.78 -11.02 -3.64
N ASP A 105 4.83 -11.87 -4.02
CA ASP A 105 4.24 -12.90 -3.17
C ASP A 105 5.30 -13.95 -2.78
N GLU A 106 6.13 -14.41 -3.72
CA GLU A 106 7.27 -15.29 -3.46
C GLU A 106 8.26 -14.71 -2.43
N LEU A 107 8.66 -13.44 -2.59
CA LEU A 107 9.57 -12.78 -1.66
C LEU A 107 8.99 -12.66 -0.26
N LEU A 108 7.71 -12.31 -0.17
CA LEU A 108 7.00 -12.19 1.11
C LEU A 108 6.77 -13.55 1.77
N ALA A 109 6.42 -14.58 1.00
CA ALA A 109 6.34 -15.96 1.49
C ALA A 109 7.71 -16.47 1.98
N GLY A 110 8.78 -16.16 1.26
CA GLY A 110 10.15 -16.41 1.71
C GLY A 110 10.46 -15.72 3.03
N ALA A 111 9.99 -14.48 3.23
CA ALA A 111 10.14 -13.77 4.51
C ALA A 111 9.37 -14.44 5.64
N VAL A 112 8.11 -14.87 5.41
CA VAL A 112 7.32 -15.65 6.39
C VAL A 112 8.09 -16.89 6.84
N THR A 113 8.60 -17.67 5.88
CA THR A 113 9.36 -18.91 6.16
C THR A 113 10.64 -18.63 6.94
N ARG A 114 11.42 -17.61 6.54
CA ARG A 114 12.66 -17.22 7.27
C ARG A 114 12.39 -16.80 8.71
N LEU A 115 11.23 -16.23 8.99
CA LEU A 115 10.80 -15.80 10.32
C LEU A 115 10.12 -16.94 11.11
N GLY A 116 10.16 -18.18 10.62
CA GLY A 116 9.64 -19.36 11.30
C GLY A 116 8.13 -19.58 11.14
N GLY A 117 7.47 -18.77 10.32
CA GLY A 117 6.06 -18.96 9.95
C GLY A 117 5.90 -19.92 8.78
N LYS A 118 4.64 -20.25 8.49
CA LYS A 118 4.25 -21.02 7.30
C LYS A 118 2.86 -20.61 6.83
N VAL A 119 2.60 -20.83 5.55
CA VAL A 119 1.24 -20.76 5.00
C VAL A 119 0.59 -22.13 5.15
N GLU A 120 -0.59 -22.18 5.75
CA GLU A 120 -1.45 -23.36 5.81
C GLU A 120 -2.35 -23.36 4.56
N HIS A 121 -1.82 -23.92 3.47
CA HIS A 121 -2.48 -23.97 2.15
C HIS A 121 -3.64 -24.97 2.09
N GLY A 122 -4.65 -24.62 1.30
CA GLY A 122 -5.87 -25.41 1.16
C GLY A 122 -6.73 -25.42 2.42
N VAL A 123 -6.55 -24.46 3.32
CA VAL A 123 -7.35 -24.27 4.52
C VAL A 123 -8.26 -23.07 4.32
N ARG A 124 -9.56 -23.32 4.19
CA ARG A 124 -10.57 -22.29 3.97
C ARG A 124 -11.18 -21.87 5.30
N VAL A 125 -11.18 -20.57 5.58
CA VAL A 125 -12.02 -20.01 6.66
C VAL A 125 -13.47 -19.98 6.20
N LEU A 126 -14.36 -20.54 7.01
CA LEU A 126 -15.80 -20.62 6.77
C LEU A 126 -16.59 -19.54 7.52
N GLY A 127 -16.06 -19.09 8.66
CA GLY A 127 -16.73 -18.12 9.51
C GLY A 127 -15.89 -17.69 10.70
N VAL A 128 -16.25 -16.55 11.29
CA VAL A 128 -15.58 -15.97 12.45
C VAL A 128 -16.62 -15.62 13.51
N ARG A 129 -16.38 -16.01 14.76
CA ARG A 129 -17.23 -15.64 15.90
C ARG A 129 -16.39 -15.00 16.99
N GLN A 130 -16.67 -13.73 17.31
CA GLN A 130 -16.03 -13.02 18.41
C GLN A 130 -16.71 -13.34 19.75
N HIS A 131 -15.93 -13.27 20.83
CA HIS A 131 -16.38 -13.29 22.22
C HIS A 131 -15.53 -12.30 23.04
N GLU A 132 -15.76 -12.20 24.35
CA GLU A 132 -15.17 -11.16 25.21
C GLU A 132 -13.62 -11.15 25.15
N ASP A 133 -13.01 -12.32 25.30
CA ASP A 133 -11.56 -12.45 25.43
C ASP A 133 -10.82 -12.90 24.15
N GLY A 134 -11.54 -13.16 23.05
CA GLY A 134 -10.93 -13.71 21.84
C GLY A 134 -11.92 -13.92 20.69
N LEU A 135 -11.54 -14.78 19.76
CA LEU A 135 -12.40 -15.19 18.66
C LEU A 135 -12.14 -16.63 18.23
N THR A 136 -13.21 -17.30 17.81
CA THR A 136 -13.17 -18.64 17.22
C THR A 136 -13.24 -18.51 15.70
N VAL A 137 -12.28 -19.11 15.00
CA VAL A 137 -12.22 -19.21 13.53
C VAL A 137 -12.64 -20.60 13.10
N HIS A 138 -13.69 -20.69 12.30
CA HIS A 138 -14.14 -21.95 11.70
C HIS A 138 -13.39 -22.16 10.39
N ILE A 139 -12.72 -23.31 10.25
CA ILE A 139 -11.94 -23.65 9.07
C ILE A 139 -12.37 -25.01 8.51
N ALA A 140 -12.15 -25.21 7.21
CA ALA A 140 -12.21 -26.51 6.55
C ALA A 140 -10.91 -26.76 5.79
N ASP A 141 -10.41 -27.98 5.88
CA ASP A 141 -9.26 -28.42 5.10
C ASP A 141 -9.64 -28.85 3.67
N GLN A 142 -8.67 -29.37 2.93
CA GLN A 142 -8.81 -29.80 1.54
C GLN A 142 -9.74 -31.01 1.38
N THR A 143 -9.94 -31.80 2.45
CA THR A 143 -10.86 -32.94 2.47
C THR A 143 -12.30 -32.52 2.80
N GLY A 144 -12.49 -31.25 3.18
CA GLY A 144 -13.76 -30.72 3.68
C GLY A 144 -13.97 -30.98 5.18
N GLN A 145 -12.94 -31.47 5.90
CA GLN A 145 -13.05 -31.67 7.34
C GLN A 145 -13.04 -30.31 8.05
N GLU A 146 -14.12 -30.04 8.78
CA GLU A 146 -14.25 -28.81 9.56
C GLU A 146 -13.55 -28.91 10.92
N SER A 147 -12.91 -27.81 11.34
CA SER A 147 -12.35 -27.66 12.67
C SER A 147 -12.41 -26.20 13.13
N ARG A 148 -11.96 -25.94 14.37
CA ARG A 148 -12.00 -24.62 15.00
C ARG A 148 -10.63 -24.24 15.52
N VAL A 149 -10.33 -22.95 15.45
CA VAL A 149 -9.09 -22.36 15.95
C VAL A 149 -9.44 -21.17 16.83
N GLU A 150 -8.99 -21.19 18.08
CA GLU A 150 -9.06 -20.02 18.95
C GLU A 150 -7.93 -19.05 18.62
N ALA A 151 -8.24 -17.76 18.65
CA ALA A 151 -7.33 -16.70 18.29
C ALA A 151 -7.56 -15.45 19.15
N SER A 152 -6.49 -14.71 19.40
CA SER A 152 -6.57 -13.43 20.12
C SER A 152 -6.98 -12.28 19.20
N TRP A 153 -6.58 -12.35 17.93
CA TRP A 153 -6.85 -11.35 16.90
C TRP A 153 -6.94 -11.99 15.53
N LEU A 154 -7.67 -11.34 14.62
CA LEU A 154 -7.82 -11.81 13.25
C LEU A 154 -7.63 -10.67 12.24
N ILE A 155 -6.89 -10.95 11.17
CA ILE A 155 -6.69 -10.06 10.03
C ILE A 155 -7.22 -10.74 8.76
N GLY A 156 -8.31 -10.21 8.21
CA GLY A 156 -8.82 -10.58 6.89
C GLY A 156 -8.04 -9.91 5.78
N ALA A 157 -7.26 -10.70 5.05
CA ALA A 157 -6.52 -10.36 3.84
C ALA A 157 -6.99 -11.21 2.64
N ASP A 158 -8.21 -11.74 2.72
CA ASP A 158 -8.84 -12.77 1.87
C ASP A 158 -9.54 -12.17 0.62
N GLY A 159 -9.13 -10.98 0.22
CA GLY A 159 -9.48 -10.37 -1.06
C GLY A 159 -10.94 -9.91 -1.19
N VAL A 160 -11.34 -9.64 -2.43
CA VAL A 160 -12.63 -8.97 -2.73
C VAL A 160 -13.85 -9.74 -2.22
N HIS A 161 -13.78 -11.07 -2.11
CA HIS A 161 -14.83 -11.96 -1.60
C HIS A 161 -14.59 -12.37 -0.14
N SER A 162 -13.99 -11.48 0.64
CA SER A 162 -13.61 -11.72 2.05
C SER A 162 -14.73 -12.35 2.87
N THR A 163 -14.51 -13.60 3.27
CA THR A 163 -15.36 -14.34 4.22
C THR A 163 -15.28 -13.70 5.60
N VAL A 164 -14.14 -13.14 5.97
CA VAL A 164 -13.98 -12.40 7.23
C VAL A 164 -14.91 -11.19 7.26
N ARG A 165 -14.90 -10.36 6.21
CA ARG A 165 -15.77 -9.18 6.12
C ARG A 165 -17.25 -9.56 6.19
N GLU A 166 -17.63 -10.61 5.47
CA GLU A 166 -19.02 -11.11 5.43
C GLU A 166 -19.46 -11.67 6.80
N SER A 167 -18.59 -12.44 7.47
CA SER A 167 -18.86 -12.99 8.81
C SER A 167 -19.08 -11.89 9.86
N LEU A 168 -18.43 -10.74 9.68
CA LEU A 168 -18.55 -9.58 10.56
C LEU A 168 -19.75 -8.69 10.22
N GLY A 169 -20.51 -9.00 9.15
CA GLY A 169 -21.63 -8.18 8.69
C GLY A 169 -21.20 -6.78 8.24
N ILE A 170 -19.96 -6.63 7.76
CA ILE A 170 -19.43 -5.32 7.35
C ILE A 170 -19.82 -5.06 5.89
N ASP A 171 -20.58 -3.98 5.67
CA ASP A 171 -20.98 -3.54 4.35
C ASP A 171 -19.78 -3.27 3.43
N PHE A 172 -19.91 -3.68 2.16
CA PHE A 172 -18.90 -3.42 1.12
C PHE A 172 -19.47 -2.56 0.00
N ALA A 173 -19.75 -1.30 0.36
CA ALA A 173 -20.42 -0.35 -0.50
C ALA A 173 -19.51 0.16 -1.63
N GLY A 174 -20.09 0.41 -2.79
CA GLY A 174 -19.38 0.94 -3.94
C GLY A 174 -20.10 0.71 -5.26
N SER A 175 -19.47 1.10 -6.35
CA SER A 175 -20.03 0.98 -7.70
C SER A 175 -19.09 0.21 -8.62
N ARG A 176 -19.67 -0.53 -9.56
CA ARG A 176 -18.91 -1.08 -10.68
C ARG A 176 -18.48 0.07 -11.58
N MET A 177 -17.21 0.11 -11.95
CA MET A 177 -16.80 1.02 -13.01
C MET A 177 -17.30 0.48 -14.35
N PRO A 178 -17.83 1.34 -15.23
CA PRO A 178 -18.15 0.94 -16.60
C PRO A 178 -16.84 0.62 -17.34
N GLY A 179 -16.81 -0.52 -18.04
CA GLY A 179 -15.69 -0.94 -18.88
C GLY A 179 -15.05 -2.24 -18.44
N ARG A 180 -14.59 -3.01 -19.42
CA ARG A 180 -13.78 -4.22 -19.24
C ARG A 180 -12.38 -3.92 -19.74
N PHE A 181 -11.36 -4.43 -19.07
CA PHE A 181 -9.97 -4.23 -19.45
C PHE A 181 -9.33 -5.56 -19.81
N ALA A 182 -8.60 -5.60 -20.92
CA ALA A 182 -7.70 -6.69 -21.24
C ALA A 182 -6.32 -6.40 -20.65
N LEU A 183 -5.66 -7.45 -20.19
CA LEU A 183 -4.35 -7.42 -19.57
C LEU A 183 -3.53 -8.56 -20.17
N ALA A 184 -2.44 -8.22 -20.84
CA ALA A 184 -1.59 -9.18 -21.53
C ALA A 184 -0.13 -9.00 -21.14
N GLU A 185 0.60 -10.10 -21.06
CA GLU A 185 2.05 -10.09 -21.04
C GLU A 185 2.58 -10.69 -22.34
N ALA A 186 3.42 -9.94 -23.04
CA ALA A 186 3.90 -10.36 -24.34
C ALA A 186 5.32 -9.86 -24.61
N ARG A 187 6.07 -10.57 -25.45
CA ARG A 187 7.21 -9.97 -26.16
C ARG A 187 6.71 -9.29 -27.41
N LEU A 188 7.23 -8.10 -27.67
CA LEU A 188 6.82 -7.28 -28.82
C LEU A 188 7.90 -7.33 -29.91
N ARG A 189 7.47 -7.15 -31.17
CA ARG A 189 8.33 -6.80 -32.31
C ARG A 189 8.02 -5.37 -32.75
N GLY A 190 9.00 -4.68 -33.33
CA GLY A 190 8.92 -3.26 -33.69
C GLY A 190 9.62 -2.35 -32.69
N THR A 191 9.66 -1.05 -32.98
CA THR A 191 10.37 -0.06 -32.15
C THR A 191 9.45 0.53 -31.09
N VAL A 192 9.79 0.34 -29.81
CA VAL A 192 9.15 1.05 -28.70
C VAL A 192 9.90 2.34 -28.45
N ASP A 193 9.24 3.49 -28.67
CA ASP A 193 9.79 4.78 -28.27
C ASP A 193 9.99 4.81 -26.75
N ARG A 194 11.23 5.08 -26.31
CA ARG A 194 11.61 5.09 -24.88
C ARG A 194 11.23 3.76 -24.19
N PRO A 195 11.91 2.65 -24.53
CA PRO A 195 11.54 1.30 -24.07
C PRO A 195 11.57 1.12 -22.55
N ASP A 196 12.24 2.02 -21.82
CA ASP A 196 12.33 2.00 -20.35
C ASP A 196 11.22 2.81 -19.65
N ASP A 197 10.36 3.51 -20.38
CA ASP A 197 9.26 4.29 -19.81
C ASP A 197 7.98 3.43 -19.73
N VAL A 198 7.14 3.67 -18.72
CA VAL A 198 5.75 3.20 -18.73
C VAL A 198 4.94 4.18 -19.56
N SER A 199 4.35 3.70 -20.66
CA SER A 199 3.66 4.54 -21.63
C SER A 199 2.14 4.39 -21.54
N TYR A 200 1.45 5.51 -21.33
CA TYR A 200 0.00 5.64 -21.36
C TYR A 200 -0.42 6.37 -22.63
N HIS A 201 -1.06 5.65 -23.55
CA HIS A 201 -1.62 6.17 -24.79
C HIS A 201 -3.11 6.44 -24.58
N LEU A 202 -3.50 7.71 -24.61
CA LEU A 202 -4.87 8.18 -24.44
C LEU A 202 -5.42 8.54 -25.81
N THR A 203 -6.16 7.64 -26.45
CA THR A 203 -6.61 7.82 -27.84
C THR A 203 -8.12 8.03 -27.93
N ALA A 204 -8.61 8.31 -29.14
CA ALA A 204 -10.04 8.34 -29.38
C ALA A 204 -10.73 6.98 -29.25
N SER A 205 -10.02 5.89 -29.57
CA SER A 205 -10.51 4.51 -29.50
C SER A 205 -10.43 3.91 -28.08
N GLY A 206 -9.62 4.47 -27.19
CA GLY A 206 -9.54 4.04 -25.80
C GLY A 206 -8.22 4.39 -25.14
N VAL A 207 -7.90 3.70 -24.06
CA VAL A 207 -6.60 3.76 -23.38
C VAL A 207 -5.77 2.53 -23.71
N LEU A 208 -4.46 2.73 -23.80
CA LEU A 208 -3.46 1.67 -23.90
C LEU A 208 -2.33 1.98 -22.91
N LEU A 209 -1.93 0.97 -22.15
CA LEU A 209 -0.75 0.95 -21.30
C LEU A 209 0.24 -0.02 -21.92
N ILE A 210 1.49 0.42 -22.06
CA ILE A 210 2.64 -0.44 -22.34
C ILE A 210 3.66 -0.20 -21.23
N ALA A 211 3.96 -1.22 -20.43
CA ALA A 211 4.96 -1.14 -19.37
C ALA A 211 6.05 -2.20 -19.58
N PRO A 212 7.34 -1.82 -19.57
CA PRO A 212 8.42 -2.80 -19.65
C PRO A 212 8.46 -3.67 -18.39
N MET A 213 8.72 -4.96 -18.58
CA MET A 213 8.83 -5.96 -17.52
C MET A 213 10.20 -6.65 -17.59
N PRO A 214 10.65 -7.29 -16.50
CA PRO A 214 11.87 -8.10 -16.49
C PRO A 214 11.88 -9.14 -17.63
N GLY A 215 13.07 -9.49 -18.13
CA GLY A 215 13.22 -10.52 -19.16
C GLY A 215 12.76 -10.14 -20.58
N GLY A 216 12.64 -8.83 -20.86
CA GLY A 216 12.27 -8.31 -22.19
C GLY A 216 10.79 -8.51 -22.56
N THR A 217 9.94 -8.75 -21.57
CA THR A 217 8.48 -8.81 -21.73
C THR A 217 7.88 -7.43 -21.50
N PHE A 218 6.69 -7.19 -22.03
CA PHE A 218 5.90 -5.99 -21.78
C PHE A 218 4.55 -6.37 -21.21
N ARG A 219 4.05 -5.56 -20.28
CA ARG A 219 2.66 -5.55 -19.86
C ARG A 219 1.88 -4.62 -20.79
N ILE A 220 0.87 -5.17 -21.45
CA ILE A 220 -0.08 -4.45 -22.28
C ILE A 220 -1.42 -4.44 -21.55
N ALA A 221 -2.04 -3.27 -21.42
CA ALA A 221 -3.39 -3.17 -20.86
C ALA A 221 -4.23 -2.13 -21.59
N GLY A 222 -5.52 -2.34 -21.72
CA GLY A 222 -6.41 -1.37 -22.35
C GLY A 222 -7.88 -1.70 -22.16
N ASP A 223 -8.74 -0.71 -22.32
CA ASP A 223 -10.19 -0.92 -22.32
C ASP A 223 -10.63 -1.65 -23.60
N ILE A 224 -11.52 -2.61 -23.42
CA ILE A 224 -12.17 -3.39 -24.47
C ILE A 224 -13.69 -3.24 -24.32
N ALA A 225 -14.41 -3.52 -25.40
CA ALA A 225 -15.87 -3.55 -25.34
C ALA A 225 -16.33 -4.64 -24.32
N PRO A 226 -17.42 -4.42 -23.56
CA PRO A 226 -17.85 -5.34 -22.51
C PRO A 226 -18.05 -6.79 -23.00
N ASP A 227 -18.61 -6.92 -24.20
CA ASP A 227 -18.95 -8.14 -24.93
C ASP A 227 -17.81 -8.68 -25.82
N ARG A 228 -16.64 -8.02 -25.84
CA ARG A 228 -15.51 -8.47 -26.64
C ARG A 228 -14.98 -9.81 -26.12
N GLU A 229 -14.98 -10.82 -26.98
CA GLU A 229 -14.36 -12.12 -26.69
C GLU A 229 -12.84 -11.98 -26.56
N LEU A 230 -12.25 -12.76 -25.66
CA LEU A 230 -10.84 -12.63 -25.28
C LEU A 230 -9.96 -13.57 -26.11
N GLU A 231 -9.66 -13.15 -27.33
CA GLU A 231 -8.77 -13.86 -28.24
C GLU A 231 -7.39 -13.17 -28.35
N PRO A 232 -6.31 -13.89 -28.70
CA PRO A 232 -4.96 -13.31 -28.81
C PRO A 232 -4.88 -12.02 -29.66
N GLY A 233 -5.68 -11.92 -30.73
CA GLY A 233 -5.74 -10.75 -31.61
C GLY A 233 -6.14 -9.44 -30.94
N VAL A 234 -6.83 -9.51 -29.78
CA VAL A 234 -7.18 -8.32 -28.98
C VAL A 234 -5.94 -7.52 -28.58
N VAL A 235 -4.79 -8.18 -28.37
CA VAL A 235 -3.55 -7.50 -27.98
C VAL A 235 -3.02 -6.64 -29.13
N ASP A 236 -3.07 -7.14 -30.37
CA ASP A 236 -2.66 -6.36 -31.54
C ASP A 236 -3.63 -5.18 -31.79
N GLU A 237 -4.95 -5.37 -31.61
CA GLU A 237 -5.94 -4.28 -31.65
C GLU A 237 -5.67 -3.18 -30.61
N LEU A 238 -5.22 -3.56 -29.41
CA LEU A 238 -4.80 -2.59 -28.39
C LEU A 238 -3.55 -1.84 -28.84
N LEU A 239 -2.57 -2.54 -29.43
CA LEU A 239 -1.31 -1.96 -29.89
C LEU A 239 -1.49 -0.97 -31.05
N GLU A 240 -2.56 -1.07 -31.85
CA GLU A 240 -2.91 -0.06 -32.87
C GLU A 240 -3.15 1.35 -32.28
N ARG A 241 -3.44 1.45 -30.98
CA ARG A 241 -3.56 2.72 -30.24
C ARG A 241 -2.19 3.33 -29.89
N GLY A 242 -1.13 2.52 -30.03
CA GLY A 242 0.25 2.85 -29.73
C GLY A 242 1.06 3.19 -31.00
N PRO A 243 2.39 3.02 -30.96
CA PRO A 243 3.25 3.16 -32.13
C PRO A 243 2.87 2.15 -33.24
N ALA A 244 2.80 2.61 -34.49
CA ALA A 244 2.21 1.86 -35.61
C ALA A 244 2.89 0.50 -35.91
N GLU A 245 4.17 0.36 -35.58
CA GLU A 245 4.98 -0.83 -35.89
C GLU A 245 4.91 -1.94 -34.83
N LEU A 246 4.32 -1.68 -33.66
CA LEU A 246 4.31 -2.66 -32.58
C LEU A 246 3.32 -3.79 -32.85
N ARG A 247 3.81 -5.02 -32.77
CA ARG A 247 3.00 -6.24 -32.85
C ARG A 247 3.45 -7.25 -31.81
N VAL A 248 2.57 -8.16 -31.44
CA VAL A 248 2.94 -9.29 -30.60
C VAL A 248 3.91 -10.20 -31.37
N ARG A 249 5.01 -10.57 -30.72
CA ARG A 249 5.92 -11.64 -31.17
C ARG A 249 5.61 -12.95 -30.45
N GLU A 250 5.35 -12.87 -29.15
CA GLU A 250 5.09 -14.03 -28.28
C GLU A 250 4.13 -13.58 -27.18
N LEU A 251 2.95 -14.18 -27.11
CA LEU A 251 1.97 -13.94 -26.05
C LEU A 251 2.21 -14.93 -24.91
N LYS A 252 2.42 -14.43 -23.69
CA LYS A 252 2.62 -15.26 -22.49
C LYS A 252 1.35 -15.46 -21.71
N SER A 253 0.56 -14.39 -21.55
CA SER A 253 -0.72 -14.45 -20.84
C SER A 253 -1.66 -13.39 -21.38
N LEU A 254 -2.96 -13.69 -21.31
CA LEU A 254 -4.03 -12.77 -21.65
C LEU A 254 -5.19 -13.04 -20.70
N THR A 255 -5.61 -11.99 -20.00
CA THR A 255 -6.70 -12.04 -19.02
C THR A 255 -7.57 -10.81 -19.17
N THR A 256 -8.76 -10.84 -18.58
CA THR A 256 -9.58 -9.63 -18.45
C THR A 256 -10.00 -9.42 -17.02
N PHE A 257 -10.20 -8.17 -16.68
CA PHE A 257 -10.81 -7.82 -15.41
C PHE A 257 -11.84 -6.71 -15.60
N SER A 258 -12.83 -6.72 -14.71
CA SER A 258 -13.69 -5.56 -14.47
C SER A 258 -13.27 -4.94 -13.15
N SER A 259 -13.35 -3.61 -13.06
CA SER A 259 -12.99 -2.91 -11.83
C SER A 259 -14.26 -2.49 -11.10
N ALA A 260 -14.25 -2.67 -9.78
CA ALA A 260 -15.23 -2.10 -8.88
C ALA A 260 -14.51 -1.18 -7.89
N GLU A 261 -15.07 0.00 -7.67
CA GLU A 261 -14.64 0.91 -6.62
C GLU A 261 -15.50 0.62 -5.40
N ARG A 262 -14.98 -0.18 -4.46
CA ARG A 262 -15.68 -0.61 -3.24
C ARG A 262 -14.84 -0.37 -2.00
N MET A 263 -15.50 -0.17 -0.87
CA MET A 263 -14.83 0.04 0.40
C MET A 263 -15.68 -0.50 1.54
N ALA A 264 -15.03 -1.12 2.52
CA ALA A 264 -15.65 -1.61 3.73
C ALA A 264 -16.15 -0.43 4.58
N GLY A 265 -17.35 -0.56 5.17
CA GLY A 265 -17.90 0.46 6.07
C GLY A 265 -17.00 0.69 7.30
N ARG A 266 -16.32 -0.37 7.74
CA ARG A 266 -15.32 -0.42 8.82
C ARG A 266 -14.16 -1.33 8.40
N MET A 267 -12.95 -0.99 8.82
CA MET A 267 -11.74 -1.81 8.65
C MET A 267 -11.28 -2.45 9.96
N ARG A 268 -11.90 -2.08 11.10
CA ARG A 268 -11.80 -2.75 12.41
C ARG A 268 -13.21 -3.02 12.95
N LEU A 269 -13.44 -4.21 13.48
CA LEU A 269 -14.60 -4.52 14.33
C LEU A 269 -14.16 -5.43 15.47
N GLY A 270 -14.05 -4.88 16.68
CA GLY A 270 -13.53 -5.60 17.84
C GLY A 270 -12.10 -6.07 17.61
N ARG A 271 -11.91 -7.39 17.66
CA ARG A 271 -10.62 -8.08 17.49
C ARG A 271 -10.30 -8.45 16.04
N CYS A 272 -11.12 -8.02 15.09
CA CYS A 272 -10.95 -8.32 13.68
C CYS A 272 -10.60 -7.07 12.85
N PHE A 273 -9.66 -7.23 11.92
CA PHE A 273 -9.24 -6.20 10.97
C PHE A 273 -9.40 -6.67 9.52
N LEU A 274 -9.55 -5.73 8.59
CA LEU A 274 -9.52 -5.98 7.14
C LEU A 274 -8.37 -5.19 6.52
N VAL A 275 -7.58 -5.81 5.64
CA VAL A 275 -6.48 -5.19 4.89
C VAL A 275 -6.62 -5.45 3.38
N GLY A 276 -6.08 -4.55 2.54
CA GLY A 276 -6.04 -4.75 1.10
C GLY A 276 -7.43 -4.92 0.47
N ASP A 277 -7.55 -5.82 -0.51
CA ASP A 277 -8.79 -6.01 -1.28
C ASP A 277 -10.00 -6.49 -0.44
N ALA A 278 -9.76 -7.04 0.76
CA ALA A 278 -10.82 -7.33 1.72
C ALA A 278 -11.48 -6.05 2.26
N ALA A 279 -10.71 -4.97 2.36
CA ALA A 279 -11.15 -3.68 2.86
C ALA A 279 -11.53 -2.69 1.74
N HIS A 280 -10.84 -2.70 0.60
CA HIS A 280 -11.09 -1.73 -0.49
C HIS A 280 -10.61 -2.22 -1.85
N THR A 281 -11.36 -1.86 -2.88
CA THR A 281 -10.99 -2.03 -4.29
C THR A 281 -11.20 -0.72 -5.04
N HIS A 282 -10.49 -0.54 -6.14
CA HIS A 282 -10.41 0.71 -6.91
C HIS A 282 -10.11 0.43 -8.38
N SER A 283 -10.14 1.52 -9.15
CA SER A 283 -9.68 1.50 -10.54
C SER A 283 -8.21 1.10 -10.65
N PRO A 284 -7.81 0.36 -11.71
CA PRO A 284 -6.43 -0.07 -11.91
C PRO A 284 -5.48 1.09 -12.24
N PHE A 285 -6.00 2.32 -12.40
CA PHE A 285 -5.22 3.46 -12.85
C PHE A 285 -4.11 3.79 -11.85
N GLY A 286 -2.87 3.87 -12.34
CA GLY A 286 -1.70 4.20 -11.52
C GLY A 286 -1.22 3.08 -10.58
N GLY A 287 -1.75 1.86 -10.71
CA GLY A 287 -1.24 0.68 -10.01
C GLY A 287 -1.45 0.69 -8.49
N GLN A 288 -2.50 1.33 -7.97
CA GLN A 288 -2.61 1.65 -6.55
C GLN A 288 -3.03 0.48 -5.63
N GLY A 289 -3.51 -0.65 -6.14
CA GLY A 289 -4.10 -1.71 -5.30
C GLY A 289 -3.19 -2.35 -4.30
N LEU A 290 -2.23 -3.07 -4.82
CA LEU A 290 -1.20 -3.67 -4.00
C LEU A 290 -0.53 -2.63 -3.08
N ASN A 291 -0.27 -1.43 -3.60
CA ASN A 291 0.37 -0.37 -2.83
C ASN A 291 -0.45 0.07 -1.61
N LEU A 292 -1.75 0.31 -1.80
CA LEU A 292 -2.63 0.75 -0.73
C LEU A 292 -2.80 -0.33 0.34
N GLY A 293 -2.93 -1.59 -0.08
CA GLY A 293 -3.01 -2.73 0.84
C GLY A 293 -1.73 -2.93 1.66
N LEU A 294 -0.55 -2.83 1.05
CA LEU A 294 0.72 -2.88 1.79
C LEU A 294 0.86 -1.73 2.79
N HIS A 295 0.28 -0.56 2.50
CA HIS A 295 0.25 0.54 3.48
C HIS A 295 -0.70 0.27 4.64
N ASP A 296 -1.80 -0.47 4.42
CA ASP A 296 -2.66 -0.91 5.52
C ASP A 296 -1.85 -1.81 6.46
N VAL A 297 -1.11 -2.77 5.90
CA VAL A 297 -0.22 -3.66 6.65
C VAL A 297 0.79 -2.86 7.48
N ARG A 298 1.51 -1.94 6.85
CA ARG A 298 2.54 -1.15 7.55
C ARG A 298 1.95 -0.30 8.67
N ASN A 299 0.73 0.23 8.49
CA ASN A 299 0.03 1.03 9.50
C ASN A 299 -0.47 0.19 10.68
N LEU A 300 -1.01 -1.00 10.43
CA LEU A 300 -1.61 -1.85 11.46
C LEU A 300 -0.56 -2.66 12.24
N ALA A 301 0.49 -3.16 11.57
CA ALA A 301 1.42 -4.12 12.18
C ALA A 301 2.09 -3.61 13.46
N TRP A 302 2.59 -2.36 13.46
CA TRP A 302 3.24 -1.80 14.65
C TRP A 302 2.25 -1.50 15.78
N LYS A 303 1.01 -1.09 15.42
CA LYS A 303 -0.05 -0.82 16.40
C LYS A 303 -0.48 -2.10 17.10
N LEU A 304 -0.77 -3.14 16.32
CA LEU A 304 -1.21 -4.43 16.84
C LEU A 304 -0.11 -5.08 17.67
N ALA A 305 1.13 -5.04 17.20
CA ALA A 305 2.25 -5.55 17.97
C ALA A 305 2.45 -4.82 19.29
N GLY A 306 2.42 -3.48 19.28
CA GLY A 306 2.56 -2.71 20.51
C GLY A 306 1.39 -2.84 21.48
N VAL A 307 0.18 -3.18 21.02
CA VAL A 307 -0.92 -3.56 21.93
C VAL A 307 -0.71 -4.97 22.48
N LEU A 308 -0.25 -5.90 21.65
CA LEU A 308 0.02 -7.27 22.06
C LEU A 308 1.16 -7.36 23.08
N ASP A 309 2.23 -6.57 22.95
CA ASP A 309 3.33 -6.57 23.91
C ASP A 309 3.06 -5.68 25.15
N GLY A 310 1.94 -4.95 25.17
CA GLY A 310 1.52 -4.10 26.28
C GLY A 310 2.15 -2.69 26.27
N THR A 311 2.86 -2.33 25.21
CA THR A 311 3.45 -1.00 25.03
C THR A 311 2.40 0.09 24.80
N PHE A 312 1.31 -0.23 24.11
CA PHE A 312 0.24 0.71 23.77
C PHE A 312 -1.12 0.22 24.25
N GLY A 313 -2.03 1.17 24.48
CA GLY A 313 -3.44 0.90 24.76
C GLY A 313 -4.23 0.50 23.52
N ASP A 314 -5.33 -0.24 23.74
CA ASP A 314 -6.21 -0.75 22.66
C ASP A 314 -6.79 0.37 21.78
N ALA A 315 -7.02 1.56 22.35
CA ALA A 315 -7.53 2.72 21.64
C ALA A 315 -6.65 3.14 20.44
N LEU A 316 -5.34 2.82 20.46
CA LEU A 316 -4.46 3.04 19.31
C LEU A 316 -4.95 2.28 18.07
N LEU A 317 -5.53 1.09 18.25
CA LEU A 317 -6.00 0.26 17.13
C LEU A 317 -7.23 0.87 16.43
N ASP A 318 -8.02 1.69 17.11
CA ASP A 318 -9.15 2.39 16.48
C ASP A 318 -8.69 3.42 15.44
N THR A 319 -7.48 3.95 15.61
CA THR A 319 -6.89 4.87 14.63
C THR A 319 -6.67 4.22 13.28
N TYR A 320 -6.47 2.90 13.21
CA TYR A 320 -6.28 2.17 11.95
C TYR A 320 -7.44 2.41 10.99
N ASP A 321 -8.67 2.20 11.48
CA ASP A 321 -9.88 2.34 10.66
C ASP A 321 -10.04 3.77 10.13
N VAL A 322 -9.87 4.76 11.01
CA VAL A 322 -10.02 6.18 10.65
C VAL A 322 -8.96 6.61 9.63
N GLU A 323 -7.70 6.21 9.85
CA GLU A 323 -6.57 6.59 9.01
C GLU A 323 -6.62 5.93 7.63
N ARG A 324 -6.90 4.63 7.59
CA ARG A 324 -6.84 3.83 6.37
C ARG A 324 -8.07 3.97 5.51
N ARG A 325 -9.28 4.13 6.09
CA ARG A 325 -10.45 4.51 5.29
C ARG A 325 -10.30 5.90 4.68
N ALA A 326 -9.69 6.86 5.37
CA ALA A 326 -9.42 8.17 4.79
C ALA A 326 -8.46 8.07 3.60
N ALA A 327 -7.39 7.29 3.74
CA ALA A 327 -6.45 7.02 2.65
C ALA A 327 -7.11 6.31 1.45
N ALA A 328 -7.89 5.26 1.70
CA ALA A 328 -8.60 4.52 0.65
C ALA A 328 -9.61 5.42 -0.10
N ARG A 329 -10.42 6.22 0.62
CA ARG A 329 -11.33 7.19 0.01
C ARG A 329 -10.60 8.18 -0.89
N PHE A 330 -9.46 8.69 -0.44
CA PHE A 330 -8.65 9.63 -1.21
C PHE A 330 -8.12 8.98 -2.50
N ALA A 331 -7.53 7.78 -2.38
CA ALA A 331 -6.99 7.03 -3.51
C ALA A 331 -8.09 6.72 -4.54
N THR A 332 -9.23 6.15 -4.11
CA THR A 332 -10.34 5.79 -5.00
C THR A 332 -10.93 7.01 -5.72
N ARG A 333 -11.14 8.13 -5.02
CA ARG A 333 -11.65 9.36 -5.66
C ARG A 333 -10.67 9.90 -6.71
N LEU A 334 -9.38 9.89 -6.40
CA LEU A 334 -8.34 10.35 -7.31
C LEU A 334 -8.26 9.46 -8.55
N THR A 335 -8.06 8.16 -8.37
CA THR A 335 -7.85 7.22 -9.47
C THR A 335 -9.10 7.11 -10.34
N GLY A 336 -10.29 7.07 -9.75
CA GLY A 336 -11.56 7.06 -10.49
C GLY A 336 -11.77 8.33 -11.33
N THR A 337 -11.39 9.51 -10.80
CA THR A 337 -11.47 10.78 -11.55
C THR A 337 -10.48 10.79 -12.72
N LEU A 338 -9.24 10.35 -12.50
CA LEU A 338 -8.23 10.24 -13.54
C LEU A 338 -8.63 9.24 -14.62
N MET A 339 -9.15 8.08 -14.24
CA MET A 339 -9.63 7.06 -15.15
C MET A 339 -10.80 7.56 -16.01
N ARG A 340 -11.82 8.19 -15.40
CA ARG A 340 -12.94 8.81 -16.15
C ARG A 340 -12.47 9.89 -17.11
N ALA A 341 -11.49 10.71 -16.70
CA ALA A 341 -10.89 11.72 -17.58
C ALA A 341 -10.04 11.11 -18.70
N ALA A 342 -9.41 9.96 -18.48
CA ALA A 342 -8.65 9.21 -19.47
C ALA A 342 -9.56 8.52 -20.51
N LEU A 343 -10.66 7.91 -20.06
CA LEU A 343 -11.66 7.24 -20.89
C LEU A 343 -12.60 8.22 -21.62
N SER A 344 -12.60 9.50 -21.26
CA SER A 344 -13.49 10.49 -21.87
C SER A 344 -13.20 10.67 -23.37
N ARG A 345 -14.16 10.24 -24.21
CA ARG A 345 -14.08 10.37 -25.67
C ARG A 345 -14.47 11.78 -26.19
N SER A 346 -14.65 12.75 -25.28
CA SER A 346 -15.34 14.03 -25.49
C SER A 346 -14.57 15.11 -26.27
N ARG A 347 -15.30 16.16 -26.70
CA ARG A 347 -14.80 17.41 -27.32
C ARG A 347 -13.72 18.14 -26.50
N TRP A 348 -13.55 17.77 -25.22
CA TRP A 348 -12.55 18.31 -24.30
C TRP A 348 -11.14 17.70 -24.45
N LYS A 349 -10.91 16.78 -25.40
CA LYS A 349 -9.57 16.17 -25.62
C LYS A 349 -8.46 17.19 -25.87
N ARG A 350 -8.68 18.14 -26.78
CA ARG A 350 -7.71 19.20 -27.13
C ARG A 350 -7.38 20.11 -25.94
N PRO A 351 -8.36 20.72 -25.24
CA PRO A 351 -8.06 21.55 -24.08
C PRO A 351 -7.43 20.75 -22.92
N ARG A 352 -7.85 19.50 -22.69
CA ARG A 352 -7.21 18.60 -21.72
C ARG A 352 -5.74 18.37 -22.06
N GLY A 353 -5.43 18.05 -23.32
CA GLY A 353 -4.05 17.85 -23.75
C GLY A 353 -3.18 19.10 -23.59
N ALA A 354 -3.71 20.27 -23.90
CA ALA A 354 -3.04 21.55 -23.67
C ALA A 354 -2.79 21.82 -22.18
N LEU A 355 -3.79 21.57 -21.33
CA LEU A 355 -3.67 21.69 -19.87
C LEU A 355 -2.59 20.76 -19.30
N VAL A 356 -2.57 19.49 -19.72
CA VAL A 356 -1.56 18.51 -19.27
C VAL A 356 -0.16 18.95 -19.69
N ARG A 357 0.02 19.42 -20.93
CA ARG A 357 1.31 19.96 -21.40
C ARG A 357 1.75 21.19 -20.60
N CYS A 358 0.84 22.13 -20.35
CA CYS A 358 1.12 23.31 -19.53
C CYS A 358 1.55 22.91 -18.11
N ALA A 359 0.79 22.02 -17.46
CA ALA A 359 1.12 21.47 -16.14
C ALA A 359 2.46 20.71 -16.13
N HIS A 360 2.82 20.04 -17.22
CA HIS A 360 4.13 19.41 -17.38
C HIS A 360 5.26 20.44 -17.45
N HIS A 361 5.13 21.46 -18.31
CA HIS A 361 6.14 22.52 -18.47
C HIS A 361 6.33 23.37 -17.22
N LEU A 362 5.25 23.63 -16.48
CA LEU A 362 5.32 24.31 -15.16
C LEU A 362 5.86 23.40 -14.04
N GLY A 363 6.15 22.13 -14.33
CA GLY A 363 6.66 21.16 -13.35
C GLY A 363 5.62 20.69 -12.33
N ILE A 364 4.34 21.06 -12.49
CA ILE A 364 3.25 20.68 -11.59
C ILE A 364 3.09 19.16 -11.55
N LEU A 365 3.17 18.50 -12.71
CA LEU A 365 3.02 17.04 -12.75
C LEU A 365 4.14 16.31 -11.98
N GLN A 366 5.37 16.81 -12.09
CA GLN A 366 6.52 16.23 -11.39
C GLN A 366 6.49 16.52 -9.89
N ARG A 367 6.10 17.74 -9.49
CA ARG A 367 6.16 18.21 -8.09
C ARG A 367 4.92 17.87 -7.26
N TRP A 368 3.76 17.76 -7.89
CA TRP A 368 2.47 17.57 -7.21
C TRP A 368 1.80 16.26 -7.60
N TYR A 369 1.52 16.03 -8.90
CA TYR A 369 0.76 14.85 -9.33
C TYR A 369 1.49 13.53 -9.00
N ALA A 370 2.76 13.40 -9.38
CA ALA A 370 3.49 12.14 -9.21
C ALA A 370 3.65 11.74 -7.73
N PRO A 371 3.98 12.64 -6.79
CA PRO A 371 3.96 12.30 -5.36
C PRO A 371 2.57 11.90 -4.83
N VAL A 372 1.48 12.46 -5.36
CA VAL A 372 0.12 12.05 -4.97
C VAL A 372 -0.15 10.62 -5.43
N VAL A 373 0.12 10.31 -6.71
CA VAL A 373 -0.07 8.94 -7.25
C VAL A 373 0.88 7.95 -6.58
N ALA A 374 2.08 8.37 -6.18
CA ALA A 374 3.00 7.52 -5.43
C ALA A 374 2.60 7.30 -3.95
N GLY A 375 1.47 7.86 -3.49
CA GLY A 375 1.02 7.75 -2.10
C GLY A 375 1.82 8.62 -1.11
N ARG A 376 2.78 9.44 -1.56
CA ARG A 376 3.62 10.31 -0.72
C ARG A 376 2.91 11.57 -0.21
N ARG A 377 1.63 11.74 -0.53
CA ARG A 377 0.80 12.88 -0.09
C ARG A 377 -0.54 12.45 0.48
N THR A 378 -0.68 11.18 0.81
CA THR A 378 -1.84 10.66 1.53
C THR A 378 -1.75 11.15 2.97
N ARG A 379 -2.72 11.96 3.41
CA ARG A 379 -2.74 12.49 4.76
C ARG A 379 -3.66 11.67 5.66
N HIS A 380 -3.12 11.20 6.77
CA HIS A 380 -3.91 10.64 7.86
C HIS A 380 -4.57 11.76 8.68
N PRO A 381 -5.88 11.67 8.94
CA PRO A 381 -6.53 12.57 9.88
C PRO A 381 -5.89 12.43 11.27
N SER A 382 -5.78 13.54 11.99
CA SER A 382 -5.34 13.51 13.38
C SER A 382 -6.44 12.92 14.25
N VAL A 383 -6.17 11.75 14.86
CA VAL A 383 -7.11 11.06 15.76
C VAL A 383 -6.79 11.34 17.24
N HIS A 384 -5.54 11.72 17.53
CA HIS A 384 -5.12 12.13 18.88
C HIS A 384 -5.16 13.65 19.05
N PRO A 385 -5.56 14.15 20.23
CA PRO A 385 -5.47 15.56 20.56
C PRO A 385 -4.00 15.99 20.57
N GLY A 386 -3.67 17.01 19.79
CA GLY A 386 -2.30 17.48 19.67
C GLY A 386 -2.17 18.70 18.77
N PRO A 387 -1.02 19.38 18.81
CA PRO A 387 -0.77 20.56 18.00
C PRO A 387 -0.79 20.18 16.51
N THR A 388 -1.86 20.59 15.83
CA THR A 388 -2.02 20.36 14.40
C THR A 388 -1.13 21.35 13.63
N ASN A 389 -0.39 20.82 12.67
CA ASN A 389 0.47 21.62 11.79
C ASN A 389 0.36 21.08 10.36
N ARG A 390 1.02 21.75 9.40
CA ARG A 390 0.95 21.38 7.97
C ARG A 390 1.57 20.01 7.61
N PHE A 391 2.40 19.44 8.47
CA PHE A 391 3.08 18.15 8.27
C PHE A 391 2.39 16.99 8.98
N ALA A 392 1.67 17.22 10.08
CA ALA A 392 1.01 16.18 10.86
C ALA A 392 0.09 15.33 9.96
N GLY A 393 0.23 14.00 10.05
CA GLY A 393 -0.49 13.02 9.27
C GLY A 393 0.04 12.80 7.84
N LEU A 394 1.06 13.53 7.38
CA LEU A 394 1.72 13.23 6.10
C LEU A 394 2.88 12.25 6.29
N PRO A 395 3.27 11.51 5.23
CA PRO A 395 4.51 10.78 5.22
C PRO A 395 5.68 11.70 5.54
N ALA A 396 6.59 11.23 6.40
CA ALA A 396 7.78 11.97 6.74
C ALA A 396 8.62 12.24 5.48
N PRO A 397 9.22 13.43 5.38
CA PRO A 397 10.07 13.72 4.25
C PRO A 397 11.32 12.82 4.29
N PRO A 398 11.90 12.43 3.14
CA PRO A 398 13.00 11.46 3.10
C PRO A 398 14.17 11.79 4.02
N TRP A 399 14.51 13.07 4.14
CA TRP A 399 15.60 13.53 5.00
C TRP A 399 15.37 13.26 6.49
N ALA A 400 14.11 13.12 6.94
CA ALA A 400 13.81 12.80 8.33
C ALA A 400 13.96 11.31 8.63
N LEU A 401 14.10 10.49 7.59
CA LEU A 401 14.26 9.04 7.67
C LEU A 401 15.71 8.61 7.42
N GLU A 402 16.63 9.54 7.12
CA GLU A 402 18.05 9.25 6.87
C GLU A 402 18.77 8.76 8.15
N GLY A 403 19.70 7.80 8.01
CA GLY A 403 20.49 7.25 9.12
C GLY A 403 19.86 6.02 9.77
N ASN A 404 20.54 5.46 10.77
CA ASN A 404 20.09 4.24 11.45
C ASN A 404 18.75 4.48 12.14
N THR A 405 17.78 3.62 11.83
CA THR A 405 16.48 3.57 12.49
C THR A 405 16.45 2.32 13.36
N VAL A 406 15.99 2.45 14.60
CA VAL A 406 15.55 1.29 15.36
C VAL A 406 14.15 0.94 14.88
N PRO A 407 13.89 -0.30 14.43
CA PRO A 407 12.55 -0.73 14.08
C PRO A 407 11.58 -0.49 15.23
N ASP A 408 10.33 -0.18 14.90
CA ASP A 408 9.22 -0.05 15.86
C ASP A 408 9.28 1.08 16.88
N ARG A 409 10.26 2.00 16.75
CA ARG A 409 10.32 3.21 17.57
C ARG A 409 9.82 4.45 16.83
N PHE A 410 9.30 5.39 17.61
CA PHE A 410 9.11 6.75 17.16
C PHE A 410 10.47 7.42 16.98
N ARG A 411 10.57 8.25 15.95
CA ARG A 411 11.77 9.00 15.65
C ARG A 411 11.54 10.48 15.92
N LEU A 412 12.21 11.01 16.92
CA LEU A 412 12.22 12.43 17.24
C LEU A 412 13.38 13.12 16.52
N VAL A 413 13.10 13.74 15.38
CA VAL A 413 14.08 14.43 14.56
C VAL A 413 14.07 15.91 14.88
N THR A 414 15.18 16.45 15.36
CA THR A 414 15.37 17.90 15.52
C THR A 414 16.20 18.47 14.38
N THR A 415 15.92 19.71 14.00
CA THR A 415 16.60 20.45 12.94
C THR A 415 17.09 21.78 13.47
N GLY A 416 18.29 22.20 13.04
CA GLY A 416 18.90 23.48 13.40
C GLY A 416 20.38 23.53 13.01
N PRO A 417 21.02 24.70 13.07
CA PRO A 417 22.42 24.84 12.67
C PRO A 417 23.41 24.27 13.70
N ALA A 418 23.01 24.20 14.97
CA ALA A 418 23.85 23.75 16.08
C ALA A 418 23.33 22.42 16.64
N GLU A 419 24.23 21.44 16.79
CA GLU A 419 23.93 20.12 17.34
C GLU A 419 23.44 20.17 18.79
N ARG A 420 24.01 21.06 19.59
CA ARG A 420 23.63 21.30 20.99
C ARG A 420 22.89 22.61 21.14
N SER A 421 21.65 22.62 20.67
CA SER A 421 20.68 23.68 20.92
C SER A 421 19.78 23.34 22.12
N ALA A 422 19.08 24.32 22.68
CA ALA A 422 18.08 24.05 23.72
C ALA A 422 17.01 23.04 23.25
N LEU A 423 16.61 23.11 21.97
CA LEU A 423 15.65 22.18 21.39
C LEU A 423 16.21 20.75 21.31
N SER A 424 17.40 20.57 20.73
CA SER A 424 18.00 19.24 20.58
C SER A 424 18.36 18.62 21.93
N THR A 425 18.78 19.42 22.90
CA THR A 425 19.06 18.95 24.28
C THR A 425 17.79 18.47 24.98
N ARG A 426 16.69 19.24 24.90
CA ARG A 426 15.40 18.83 25.46
C ARG A 426 14.82 17.59 24.78
N ALA A 427 14.97 17.49 23.46
CA ALA A 427 14.52 16.34 22.68
C ALA A 427 15.33 15.08 23.00
N ALA A 428 16.66 15.19 23.15
CA ALA A 428 17.50 14.10 23.61
C ALA A 428 17.09 13.62 25.00
N ALA A 429 16.92 14.55 25.95
CA ALA A 429 16.47 14.22 27.30
C ALA A 429 15.07 13.56 27.33
N LEU A 430 14.17 13.90 26.40
CA LEU A 430 12.88 13.22 26.27
C LEU A 430 13.07 11.79 25.76
N ALA A 431 13.87 11.60 24.71
CA ALA A 431 14.16 10.28 24.17
C ALA A 431 14.86 9.39 25.21
N ASP A 432 15.79 9.92 26.00
CA ASP A 432 16.46 9.18 27.07
C ASP A 432 15.47 8.70 28.14
N ARG A 433 14.47 9.52 28.50
CA ARG A 433 13.40 9.11 29.43
C ARG A 433 12.46 8.06 28.85
N ARG A 434 12.33 8.00 27.52
CA ARG A 434 11.45 7.09 26.77
C ARG A 434 12.25 6.20 25.81
N ALA A 435 13.40 5.71 26.26
CA ALA A 435 14.38 5.06 25.39
C ALA A 435 13.87 3.75 24.75
N THR A 436 12.77 3.17 25.26
CA THR A 436 12.10 2.01 24.65
C THR A 436 11.22 2.40 23.46
N LEU A 437 10.70 3.63 23.44
CA LEU A 437 9.70 4.12 22.49
C LEU A 437 10.22 5.12 21.48
N VAL A 438 11.20 5.94 21.85
CA VAL A 438 11.63 7.10 21.06
C VAL A 438 13.13 7.12 20.93
N ASP A 439 13.61 7.24 19.69
CA ASP A 439 15.00 7.61 19.43
C ASP A 439 15.09 9.07 18.97
N HIS A 440 16.16 9.75 19.40
CA HIS A 440 16.44 11.13 19.01
C HIS A 440 17.53 11.20 17.94
N HIS A 441 17.29 12.04 16.94
CA HIS A 441 18.29 12.40 15.95
C HIS A 441 18.32 13.91 15.72
N HIS A 442 19.51 14.47 15.61
CA HIS A 442 19.69 15.85 15.19
C HIS A 442 20.24 15.93 13.76
N LEU A 443 19.61 16.76 12.94
CA LEU A 443 20.04 17.04 11.57
C LEU A 443 20.38 18.51 11.41
N ARG A 444 21.63 18.77 10.97
CA ARG A 444 22.10 20.13 10.69
C ARG A 444 21.33 20.74 9.52
N ARG A 445 20.51 21.76 9.80
CA ARG A 445 19.67 22.46 8.82
C ARG A 445 19.48 23.93 9.18
N LEU A 446 19.22 24.77 8.18
CA LEU A 446 18.96 26.21 8.40
C LEU A 446 17.70 26.45 9.22
N THR A 447 16.66 25.65 8.99
CA THR A 447 15.39 25.74 9.71
C THR A 447 15.47 25.09 11.08
N ARG A 448 14.95 25.77 12.11
CA ARG A 448 14.83 25.22 13.46
C ARG A 448 13.45 24.63 13.68
N GLY A 449 13.39 23.41 14.23
CA GLY A 449 12.13 22.73 14.55
C GLY A 449 12.33 21.24 14.77
N PHE A 450 11.24 20.51 14.98
CA PHE A 450 11.28 19.06 15.14
C PHE A 450 10.14 18.36 14.38
N LEU A 451 10.34 17.06 14.12
CA LEU A 451 9.35 16.10 13.67
C LEU A 451 9.37 14.90 14.63
N LEU A 452 8.20 14.47 15.10
CA LEU A 452 8.00 13.15 15.67
C LEU A 452 7.42 12.26 14.57
N VAL A 453 8.17 11.24 14.16
CA VAL A 453 7.80 10.30 13.10
C VAL A 453 7.44 8.96 13.73
N ARG A 454 6.33 8.37 13.28
CA ARG A 454 5.84 7.06 13.70
C ARG A 454 6.65 5.92 13.09
N PRO A 455 6.54 4.69 13.63
CA PRO A 455 7.14 3.49 13.05
C PRO A 455 6.76 3.23 11.58
N ASP A 456 5.57 3.64 11.15
CA ASP A 456 5.11 3.52 9.76
C ASP A 456 5.57 4.66 8.83
N GLY A 457 6.42 5.56 9.33
CA GLY A 457 7.01 6.65 8.56
C GLY A 457 6.13 7.88 8.42
N TYR A 458 5.01 7.99 9.15
CA TYR A 458 4.15 9.18 9.15
C TYR A 458 4.52 10.17 10.25
N VAL A 459 4.39 11.46 9.97
CA VAL A 459 4.60 12.51 10.98
C VAL A 459 3.42 12.51 11.96
N ALA A 460 3.68 12.15 13.22
CA ALA A 460 2.72 12.31 14.31
C ALA A 460 2.60 13.79 14.71
N ILE A 461 3.73 14.42 15.02
CA ILE A 461 3.80 15.81 15.51
C ILE A 461 4.93 16.54 14.78
N ALA A 462 4.75 17.84 14.55
CA ALA A 462 5.82 18.72 14.11
C ALA A 462 5.65 20.11 14.73
N GLY A 463 6.75 20.80 14.97
CA GLY A 463 6.66 22.12 15.59
C GLY A 463 7.98 22.78 15.91
N GLY A 464 7.89 23.95 16.52
CA GLY A 464 9.01 24.64 17.13
C GLY A 464 9.23 24.23 18.60
N PRO A 465 10.22 24.83 19.28
CA PRO A 465 10.58 24.45 20.66
C PRO A 465 9.45 24.54 21.70
N HIS A 466 8.44 25.38 21.48
CA HIS A 466 7.28 25.55 22.36
C HIS A 466 6.27 24.40 22.27
N VAL A 467 6.37 23.56 21.23
CA VAL A 467 5.45 22.46 20.96
C VAL A 467 6.00 21.11 21.47
N LEU A 468 7.29 21.07 21.83
CA LEU A 468 7.99 19.83 22.16
C LEU A 468 7.36 19.12 23.36
N ASP A 469 6.86 19.85 24.34
CA ASP A 469 6.23 19.25 25.53
C ASP A 469 4.94 18.48 25.19
N GLY A 470 4.32 18.77 24.04
CA GLY A 470 3.20 17.98 23.51
C GLY A 470 3.59 16.58 23.03
N VAL A 471 4.88 16.32 22.77
CA VAL A 471 5.37 14.98 22.38
C VAL A 471 5.24 14.00 23.53
N ASP A 472 5.64 14.41 24.73
CA ASP A 472 5.60 13.55 25.92
C ASP A 472 4.16 13.15 26.24
N ARG A 473 3.24 14.13 26.24
CA ARG A 473 1.80 13.88 26.41
C ARG A 473 1.25 12.93 25.36
N TYR A 474 1.54 13.19 24.08
CA TYR A 474 1.08 12.32 23.00
C TYR A 474 1.54 10.87 23.19
N LEU A 475 2.78 10.64 23.60
CA LEU A 475 3.30 9.29 23.84
C LEU A 475 2.64 8.65 25.07
N THR A 476 2.41 9.41 26.15
CA THR A 476 1.63 8.92 27.31
C THR A 476 0.23 8.50 26.88
N ASP A 477 -0.45 9.30 26.06
CA ASP A 477 -1.81 9.00 25.58
C ASP A 477 -1.86 7.72 24.72
N LEU A 478 -0.73 7.32 24.11
CA LEU A 478 -0.62 6.05 23.39
C LEU A 478 -0.38 4.86 24.31
N GLU A 479 0.38 5.07 25.39
CA GLU A 479 0.64 4.06 26.41
C GLU A 479 -0.57 3.84 27.33
N ASP A 480 -1.49 4.81 27.41
CA ASP A 480 -2.67 4.72 28.27
C ASP A 480 -3.55 3.54 27.85
N THR A 481 -3.46 2.48 28.64
CA THR A 481 -4.18 1.22 28.44
C THR A 481 -5.65 1.32 28.81
N GLY A 482 -6.13 2.48 29.30
CA GLY A 482 -7.54 2.82 29.41
C GLY A 482 -8.41 1.69 29.95
N GLY A 483 -8.40 1.48 31.27
CA GLY A 483 -9.42 0.67 31.92
C GLY A 483 -10.82 1.25 31.65
N ASN A 484 -11.66 0.50 30.95
CA ASN A 484 -13.11 0.69 30.78
C ASN A 484 -13.60 2.15 30.75
N HIS A 485 -13.68 2.75 29.56
CA HIS A 485 -14.72 3.75 29.32
C HIS A 485 -16.05 3.03 29.08
N GLN A 486 -16.67 2.55 30.17
CA GLN A 486 -18.11 2.43 30.26
C GLN A 486 -18.68 3.84 30.45
N THR A 487 -19.44 4.32 29.46
CA THR A 487 -20.65 5.14 29.63
C THR A 487 -21.50 5.00 28.39
#